data_AF-A0A9W8N256-F1
#
_entry.id   AF-A0A9W8N256-F1
#
_cell.length_a   1.000
_cell.length_b   1.000
_cell.length_c   1.000
_cell.angle_alpha   90.00
_cell.angle_beta   90.00
_cell.angle_gamma   90.00
#
_symmetry.space_group_name_H-M   'P 1'
#
loop_
_entity.id
_entity.type
_entity.pdbx_description
1 polymer ?
#
loop_
_entity_poly.entity_id
_entity_poly.type
_entity_poly.pdbx_seq_one_letter_code
_entity_poly.pdbx_strand_id
1 'polypeptide(L)'
;MPQVDYTAFQRVASQSKELGMYEPLIMALLPFCQGIELLNTSAVEDPDSGVFSGRHIKPDISCYKNECVPVAGSCITRAHLMSTFIGVKNNDEDEPFTLKKNEEFEVDTASARDTRGQLTVYANAIQVLQSRTHTLTIFINKSRCRPMHWSKSCTVVTDAFDYTKENWLATFFWRFSHADDTTRGVDPTFTPITTESPEATRARRAIDVLNTDPLFKVSVVDDDTNATSYYITRQLVLLKDTWRLPDYPKEGDTYLLYCRPCSSRRCRRLQYVCGDTQDIWPMPLEHRVHVHYRLVLDTVGDPLTKFESTWEMAQAVYCAMIEGGGILIDWEFAKHMDENGARIFERTGTRQFISIQLSWAKQNFHKIIDDLESFLHVLVWIAAKYAPNEMDIKFRTSLLRAFDVAGGVEKYKYMMMGTSAIRDIKLEQPTFAELLVTLWLEFGGRYNSDSYKFLETRDPKAAREWLNMLESHEWMMATLAQALKNEDWSSTTCDGRIKHPVNESEKTLTGGQKKRKSELSEYKKAKRTK
;
A
#
# COMPACT_ATOMS: atom_id res chain seq x y z
N MET A 1 -20.68 33.37 14.53
CA MET A 1 -21.17 32.11 15.13
C MET A 1 -22.28 32.44 16.11
N PRO A 2 -23.42 31.71 16.11
CA PRO A 2 -24.47 31.86 17.12
C PRO A 2 -23.98 31.58 18.55
N GLN A 3 -24.74 32.02 19.55
CA GLN A 3 -24.45 31.70 20.95
C GLN A 3 -24.77 30.22 21.25
N VAL A 4 -23.93 29.56 22.05
CA VAL A 4 -24.11 28.16 22.44
C VAL A 4 -25.15 28.04 23.56
N ASP A 5 -26.19 27.25 23.32
CA ASP A 5 -27.11 26.79 24.37
C ASP A 5 -26.56 25.51 25.04
N TYR A 6 -25.79 25.70 26.11
CA TYR A 6 -25.23 24.58 26.87
C TYR A 6 -26.30 23.69 27.50
N THR A 7 -27.50 24.21 27.77
CA THR A 7 -28.60 23.39 28.31
C THR A 7 -29.12 22.37 27.30
N ALA A 8 -29.04 22.68 25.99
CA ALA A 8 -29.33 21.71 24.94
C ALA A 8 -28.28 20.58 24.93
N PHE A 9 -26.98 20.90 24.99
CA PHE A 9 -25.92 19.88 25.04
C PHE A 9 -25.94 19.04 26.32
N GLN A 10 -26.27 19.64 27.46
CA GLN A 10 -26.47 18.91 28.71
C GLN A 10 -27.65 17.92 28.62
N ARG A 11 -28.73 18.31 27.92
CA ARG A 11 -29.85 17.39 27.64
C ARG A 11 -29.42 16.18 26.80
N VAL A 12 -28.50 16.36 25.83
CA VAL A 12 -27.88 15.25 25.07
C VAL A 12 -27.12 14.31 26.00
N ALA A 13 -26.21 14.85 26.82
CA ALA A 13 -25.36 14.04 27.69
C ALA A 13 -26.13 13.35 28.83
N SER A 14 -27.32 13.86 29.20
CA SER A 14 -28.18 13.28 30.24
C SER A 14 -28.96 12.04 29.79
N GLN A 15 -28.94 11.70 28.49
CA GLN A 15 -29.70 10.58 27.97
C GLN A 15 -29.14 9.24 28.46
N SER A 16 -30.03 8.35 28.91
CA SER A 16 -29.64 7.04 29.43
C SER A 16 -29.34 6.01 28.34
N LYS A 17 -29.63 6.32 27.07
CA LYS A 17 -29.43 5.44 25.91
C LYS A 17 -28.87 6.21 24.73
N GLU A 18 -28.01 5.57 23.95
CA GLU A 18 -27.38 6.10 22.74
C GLU A 18 -28.41 6.66 21.75
N LEU A 19 -29.45 5.88 21.41
CA LEU A 19 -30.53 6.32 20.50
C LEU A 19 -31.25 7.59 20.97
N GLY A 20 -31.32 7.82 22.29
CA GLY A 20 -31.91 9.02 22.86
C GLY A 20 -31.07 10.27 22.64
N MET A 21 -29.78 10.14 22.31
CA MET A 21 -28.87 11.25 22.10
C MET A 21 -29.00 11.90 20.72
N TYR A 22 -29.43 11.16 19.69
CA TYR A 22 -29.31 11.61 18.30
C TYR A 22 -30.14 12.86 17.99
N GLU A 23 -31.45 12.82 18.24
CA GLU A 23 -32.36 13.94 17.91
C GLU A 23 -32.04 15.20 18.74
N PRO A 24 -31.82 15.11 20.07
CA PRO A 24 -31.37 16.26 20.85
C PRO A 24 -30.04 16.84 20.36
N LEU A 25 -29.12 15.99 19.90
CA LEU A 25 -27.82 16.43 19.39
C LEU A 25 -27.96 17.16 18.05
N ILE A 26 -28.77 16.63 17.12
CA ILE A 26 -29.09 17.29 15.85
C ILE A 26 -29.69 18.68 16.11
N MET A 27 -30.68 18.76 17.00
CA MET A 27 -31.33 20.03 17.36
C MET A 27 -30.37 21.02 18.02
N ALA A 28 -29.46 20.56 18.88
CA ALA A 28 -28.45 21.40 19.52
C ALA A 28 -27.41 21.94 18.52
N LEU A 29 -27.11 21.17 17.46
CA LEU A 29 -26.13 21.53 16.43
C LEU A 29 -26.70 22.39 15.30
N LEU A 30 -28.01 22.30 15.03
CA LEU A 30 -28.69 22.96 13.91
C LEU A 30 -28.33 24.45 13.73
N PRO A 31 -28.23 25.29 14.77
CA PRO A 31 -27.85 26.70 14.60
C PRO A 31 -26.45 26.90 13.99
N PHE A 32 -25.56 25.92 14.11
CA PHE A 32 -24.17 26.00 13.67
C PHE A 32 -23.94 25.41 12.27
N CYS A 33 -24.97 24.83 11.63
CA CYS A 33 -24.82 24.04 10.40
C CYS A 33 -25.42 24.76 9.19
N GLN A 34 -24.88 25.94 8.84
CA GLN A 34 -25.38 26.68 7.68
C GLN A 34 -25.09 25.91 6.38
N GLY A 35 -26.15 25.59 5.62
CA GLY A 35 -26.02 24.86 4.36
C GLY A 35 -25.66 23.37 4.53
N ILE A 36 -25.66 22.87 5.76
CA ILE A 36 -25.41 21.46 6.09
C ILE A 36 -26.60 20.91 6.87
N GLU A 37 -27.19 19.83 6.39
CA GLU A 37 -28.26 19.10 7.04
C GLU A 37 -27.71 17.90 7.82
N LEU A 38 -28.12 17.77 9.09
CA LEU A 38 -27.77 16.65 9.96
C LEU A 38 -28.95 15.70 10.01
N LEU A 39 -28.73 14.45 9.65
CA LEU A 39 -29.77 13.43 9.57
C LEU A 39 -29.43 12.26 10.48
N ASN A 40 -30.41 11.80 11.26
CA ASN A 40 -30.32 10.53 11.98
C ASN A 40 -30.37 9.39 10.94
N THR A 41 -29.23 8.76 10.71
CA THR A 41 -29.07 7.72 9.70
C THR A 41 -28.84 6.33 10.31
N SER A 42 -28.94 6.20 11.64
CA SER A 42 -28.61 4.97 12.37
C SER A 42 -29.49 3.77 12.00
N ALA A 43 -30.66 4.02 11.40
CA ALA A 43 -31.65 3.02 11.05
C ALA A 43 -31.51 2.48 9.61
N VAL A 44 -30.86 3.21 8.70
CA VAL A 44 -30.84 2.89 7.27
C VAL A 44 -29.41 2.80 6.77
N GLU A 45 -29.01 1.61 6.33
CA GLU A 45 -27.70 1.37 5.74
C GLU A 45 -27.55 1.99 4.35
N ASP A 46 -26.35 2.45 3.99
CA ASP A 46 -26.05 2.93 2.64
C ASP A 46 -25.85 1.75 1.68
N PRO A 47 -26.73 1.58 0.68
CA PRO A 47 -26.63 0.47 -0.27
C PRO A 47 -25.36 0.52 -1.13
N ASP A 48 -24.72 1.70 -1.28
CA ASP A 48 -23.55 1.87 -2.14
C ASP A 48 -22.22 1.85 -1.35
N SER A 49 -22.28 1.98 -0.01
CA SER A 49 -21.10 1.92 0.86
C SER A 49 -20.45 0.55 0.95
N GLY A 50 -21.17 -0.45 0.48
CA GLY A 50 -20.74 -1.82 0.59
C GLY A 50 -19.44 -2.09 -0.14
N VAL A 51 -19.37 -1.60 -1.38
CA VAL A 51 -18.30 -1.64 -2.38
C VAL A 51 -16.92 -2.04 -1.83
N PHE A 52 -16.43 -1.45 -0.74
CA PHE A 52 -15.10 -1.75 -0.16
C PHE A 52 -14.97 -2.97 0.79
N SER A 53 -15.99 -3.35 1.57
CA SER A 53 -15.77 -4.21 2.78
C SER A 53 -16.72 -5.39 3.02
N GLY A 54 -17.70 -5.64 2.14
CA GLY A 54 -18.76 -6.62 2.43
C GLY A 54 -19.80 -6.13 3.46
N ARG A 55 -19.61 -4.95 4.05
CA ARG A 55 -20.54 -4.30 4.98
C ARG A 55 -21.03 -2.94 4.47
N HIS A 56 -22.34 -2.73 4.56
CA HIS A 56 -22.90 -1.39 4.44
C HIS A 56 -22.70 -0.61 5.74
N ILE A 57 -22.54 0.70 5.61
CA ILE A 57 -22.40 1.61 6.74
C ILE A 57 -23.74 2.22 7.11
N LYS A 58 -23.89 2.56 8.38
CA LYS A 58 -25.03 3.31 8.93
C LYS A 58 -24.54 4.22 10.06
N PRO A 59 -23.83 5.31 9.74
CA PRO A 59 -23.40 6.27 10.76
C PRO A 59 -24.58 6.76 11.56
N ASP A 60 -24.36 7.07 12.84
CA ASP A 60 -25.45 7.45 13.74
C ASP A 60 -26.11 8.75 13.25
N ILE A 61 -25.28 9.77 12.99
CA ILE A 61 -25.72 11.02 12.38
C ILE A 61 -24.82 11.33 11.17
N SER A 62 -25.43 11.50 10.00
CA SER A 62 -24.74 11.88 8.77
C SER A 62 -24.97 13.35 8.46
N CYS A 63 -23.94 14.02 7.93
CA CYS A 63 -23.99 15.43 7.57
C CYS A 63 -23.90 15.58 6.05
N TYR A 64 -24.87 16.25 5.43
CA TYR A 64 -24.96 16.49 4.00
C TYR A 64 -24.93 17.98 3.71
N LYS A 65 -24.34 18.41 2.59
CA LYS A 65 -24.69 19.72 2.05
C LYS A 65 -26.15 19.70 1.63
N ASN A 66 -26.87 20.82 1.76
CA ASN A 66 -28.29 20.91 1.38
C ASN A 66 -28.57 20.43 -0.06
N GLU A 67 -27.65 20.71 -0.98
CA GLU A 67 -27.74 20.30 -2.40
C GLU A 67 -27.45 18.80 -2.63
N CYS A 68 -26.86 18.12 -1.65
CA CYS A 68 -26.47 16.72 -1.69
C CYS A 68 -27.33 15.84 -0.78
N VAL A 69 -28.44 16.37 -0.24
CA VAL A 69 -29.37 15.60 0.57
C VAL A 69 -30.00 14.52 -0.31
N PRO A 70 -29.88 13.22 0.04
CA PRO A 70 -30.20 12.10 -0.86
C PRO A 70 -31.61 12.15 -1.46
N VAL A 71 -32.60 12.40 -0.60
CA VAL A 71 -34.01 12.69 -0.92
C VAL A 71 -34.52 13.55 0.23
N ALA A 72 -35.16 14.68 -0.06
CA ALA A 72 -35.68 15.60 0.96
C ALA A 72 -36.60 14.84 1.94
N GLY A 73 -36.29 14.93 3.24
CA GLY A 73 -37.04 14.23 4.30
C GLY A 73 -36.76 12.73 4.44
N SER A 74 -35.84 12.15 3.67
CA SER A 74 -35.40 10.76 3.85
C SER A 74 -34.22 10.64 4.82
N CYS A 75 -34.23 9.65 5.69
CA CYS A 75 -33.13 9.32 6.61
C CYS A 75 -32.15 8.30 6.01
N ILE A 76 -31.96 8.32 4.69
CA ILE A 76 -31.16 7.32 3.97
C ILE A 76 -29.68 7.70 4.04
N THR A 77 -28.83 6.77 4.47
CA THR A 77 -27.38 6.95 4.39
C THR A 77 -26.92 6.91 2.93
N ARG A 78 -26.19 7.94 2.50
CA ARG A 78 -25.41 7.98 1.25
C ARG A 78 -23.99 8.48 1.50
N ALA A 79 -23.03 7.58 1.64
CA ALA A 79 -21.63 7.92 1.90
C ALA A 79 -20.96 8.64 0.73
N HIS A 80 -21.43 8.47 -0.51
CA HIS A 80 -20.91 9.20 -1.67
C HIS A 80 -21.34 10.68 -1.74
N LEU A 81 -22.33 11.09 -0.93
CA LEU A 81 -22.83 12.48 -0.82
C LEU A 81 -22.47 13.14 0.52
N MET A 82 -21.97 12.35 1.47
CA MET A 82 -21.78 12.75 2.86
C MET A 82 -20.58 13.68 3.01
N SER A 83 -20.75 14.78 3.72
CA SER A 83 -19.64 15.68 4.05
C SER A 83 -18.84 15.19 5.25
N THR A 84 -19.52 14.67 6.27
CA THR A 84 -18.93 14.09 7.50
C THR A 84 -19.99 13.27 8.25
N PHE A 85 -19.61 12.59 9.33
CA PHE A 85 -20.53 11.94 10.25
C PHE A 85 -20.15 12.16 11.72
N ILE A 86 -21.12 11.92 12.60
CA ILE A 86 -20.95 11.87 14.05
C ILE A 86 -21.19 10.43 14.50
N GLY A 87 -20.18 9.82 15.10
CA GLY A 87 -20.32 8.55 15.83
C GLY A 87 -20.66 8.84 17.29
N VAL A 88 -21.63 8.12 17.86
CA VAL A 88 -22.14 8.37 19.21
C VAL A 88 -22.12 7.08 20.01
N LYS A 89 -21.68 7.17 21.26
CA LYS A 89 -21.69 6.10 22.27
C LYS A 89 -22.17 6.61 23.60
N ASN A 90 -22.68 5.71 24.44
CA ASN A 90 -23.17 6.04 25.78
C ASN A 90 -22.60 5.16 26.89
N ASN A 91 -21.56 4.38 26.62
CA ASN A 91 -20.86 3.58 27.62
C ASN A 91 -19.38 4.00 27.67
N ASP A 92 -18.83 4.14 28.88
CA ASP A 92 -17.42 4.52 29.03
C ASP A 92 -16.47 3.47 28.47
N GLU A 93 -16.88 2.20 28.43
CA GLU A 93 -16.13 1.09 27.81
C GLU A 93 -15.98 1.23 26.29
N ASP A 94 -16.86 2.01 25.64
CA ASP A 94 -16.80 2.29 24.20
C ASP A 94 -15.74 3.35 23.84
N GLU A 95 -15.07 3.96 24.82
CA GLU A 95 -14.02 4.95 24.55
C GLU A 95 -12.85 4.30 23.78
N PRO A 96 -12.58 4.74 22.55
CA PRO A 96 -11.60 4.07 21.69
C PRO A 96 -10.14 4.40 22.02
N PHE A 97 -9.86 5.55 22.66
CA PHE A 97 -8.51 6.06 22.88
C PHE A 97 -8.31 6.62 24.29
N THR A 98 -7.08 6.54 24.79
CA THR A 98 -6.66 7.17 26.04
C THR A 98 -5.35 7.94 25.82
N LEU A 99 -5.19 9.06 26.51
CA LEU A 99 -4.00 9.91 26.45
C LEU A 99 -3.33 10.05 27.82
N LYS A 100 -3.68 9.18 28.75
CA LYS A 100 -3.04 9.13 30.06
C LYS A 100 -1.63 8.58 29.89
N LYS A 101 -0.65 9.22 30.54
CA LYS A 101 0.80 8.91 30.42
C LYS A 101 1.19 7.45 30.72
N ASN A 102 0.34 6.66 31.37
CA ASN A 102 0.65 5.30 31.83
C ASN A 102 -0.24 4.23 31.15
N GLU A 103 -1.02 4.58 30.13
CA GLU A 103 -1.88 3.65 29.40
C GLU A 103 -1.46 3.61 27.93
N GLU A 104 -1.64 2.46 27.26
CA GLU A 104 -1.47 2.39 25.81
C GLU A 104 -2.52 3.28 25.13
N PHE A 105 -2.10 4.01 24.09
CA PHE A 105 -2.95 4.98 23.39
C PHE A 105 -4.28 4.37 22.90
N GLU A 106 -4.22 3.14 22.39
CA GLU A 106 -5.42 2.38 22.02
C GLU A 106 -5.95 1.57 23.20
N VAL A 107 -7.22 1.79 23.56
CA VAL A 107 -7.85 1.01 24.63
C VAL A 107 -8.15 -0.41 24.11
N ASP A 108 -7.57 -1.45 24.73
CA ASP A 108 -7.71 -2.85 24.28
C ASP A 108 -8.92 -3.61 24.88
N THR A 109 -10.04 -2.93 25.10
CA THR A 109 -11.32 -3.61 25.41
C THR A 109 -12.01 -4.07 24.12
N ALA A 110 -12.96 -5.00 24.22
CA ALA A 110 -13.74 -5.42 23.05
C ALA A 110 -14.57 -4.24 22.49
N SER A 111 -15.24 -3.51 23.38
CA SER A 111 -16.10 -2.36 23.03
C SER A 111 -15.33 -1.20 22.39
N ALA A 112 -14.12 -0.90 22.89
CA ALA A 112 -13.25 0.11 22.30
C ALA A 112 -12.73 -0.29 20.92
N ARG A 113 -12.35 -1.56 20.72
CA ARG A 113 -11.93 -2.10 19.41
C ARG A 113 -13.06 -2.06 18.39
N ASP A 114 -14.27 -2.43 18.79
CA ASP A 114 -15.46 -2.35 17.93
C ASP A 114 -15.76 -0.89 17.54
N THR A 115 -15.63 0.04 18.48
CA THR A 115 -15.80 1.47 18.20
C THR A 115 -14.74 1.99 17.22
N ARG A 116 -13.45 1.67 17.42
CA ARG A 116 -12.38 2.03 16.46
C ARG A 116 -12.65 1.45 15.07
N GLY A 117 -13.04 0.18 14.99
CA GLY A 117 -13.39 -0.48 13.74
C GLY A 117 -14.57 0.19 13.04
N GLN A 118 -15.65 0.51 13.76
CA GLN A 118 -16.83 1.19 13.23
C GLN A 118 -16.48 2.55 12.63
N LEU A 119 -15.78 3.41 13.39
CA LEU A 119 -15.36 4.73 12.96
C LEU A 119 -14.46 4.67 11.71
N THR A 120 -13.53 3.72 11.70
CA THR A 120 -12.59 3.50 10.58
C THR A 120 -13.32 3.09 9.31
N VAL A 121 -14.31 2.19 9.42
CA VAL A 121 -15.11 1.75 8.28
C VAL A 121 -15.92 2.90 7.69
N TYR A 122 -16.51 3.75 8.54
CA TYR A 122 -17.33 4.88 8.09
C TYR A 122 -16.47 5.95 7.40
N ALA A 123 -15.32 6.31 7.97
CA ALA A 123 -14.39 7.26 7.37
C ALA A 123 -13.85 6.75 6.02
N ASN A 124 -13.46 5.46 5.96
CA ASN A 124 -12.98 4.86 4.72
C ASN A 124 -14.05 4.82 3.61
N ALA A 125 -15.32 4.58 3.96
CA ALA A 125 -16.40 4.60 2.97
C ALA A 125 -16.54 5.98 2.30
N ILE A 126 -16.47 7.07 3.06
CA ILE A 126 -16.45 8.44 2.51
C ILE A 126 -15.24 8.62 1.60
N GLN A 127 -14.05 8.24 2.06
CA GLN A 127 -12.79 8.43 1.35
C GLN A 127 -12.65 7.58 0.06
N VAL A 128 -13.40 6.48 -0.06
CA VAL A 128 -13.39 5.60 -1.24
C VAL A 128 -14.44 6.02 -2.24
N LEU A 129 -15.62 6.42 -1.76
CA LEU A 129 -16.73 6.81 -2.63
C LEU A 129 -16.64 8.25 -3.12
N GLN A 130 -15.77 9.05 -2.51
CA GLN A 130 -15.51 10.42 -2.91
C GLN A 130 -14.00 10.62 -3.06
N SER A 131 -13.61 11.45 -4.03
CA SER A 131 -12.22 11.91 -4.14
C SER A 131 -11.90 12.78 -2.94
N ARG A 132 -11.20 12.20 -1.96
CA ARG A 132 -10.86 12.83 -0.68
C ARG A 132 -9.37 12.74 -0.40
N THR A 133 -8.75 13.87 -0.07
CA THR A 133 -7.39 13.93 0.49
C THR A 133 -7.39 13.51 1.97
N HIS A 134 -8.44 13.90 2.69
CA HIS A 134 -8.67 13.55 4.08
C HIS A 134 -10.17 13.60 4.41
N THR A 135 -10.56 13.15 5.60
CA THR A 135 -11.93 13.25 6.10
C THR A 135 -11.90 13.69 7.55
N LEU A 136 -12.75 14.65 7.92
CA LEU A 136 -12.95 15.07 9.30
C LEU A 136 -14.20 14.39 9.83
N THR A 137 -14.18 13.84 11.04
CA THR A 137 -15.35 13.23 11.68
C THR A 137 -15.42 13.61 13.15
N ILE A 138 -16.58 13.44 13.77
CA ILE A 138 -16.76 13.63 15.21
C ILE A 138 -17.08 12.29 15.87
N PHE A 139 -16.46 12.03 17.02
CA PHE A 139 -16.85 10.96 17.93
C PHE A 139 -17.34 11.55 19.25
N ILE A 140 -18.50 11.12 19.73
CA ILE A 140 -19.09 11.51 21.01
C ILE A 140 -19.29 10.26 21.87
N ASN A 141 -18.85 10.32 23.11
CA ASN A 141 -19.15 9.32 24.13
C ASN A 141 -19.66 10.01 25.40
N LYS A 142 -20.95 9.85 25.71
CA LYS A 142 -21.62 10.59 26.79
C LYS A 142 -21.47 12.11 26.63
N SER A 143 -20.73 12.78 27.53
CA SER A 143 -20.39 14.21 27.47
C SER A 143 -19.04 14.49 26.79
N ARG A 144 -18.27 13.45 26.45
CA ARG A 144 -16.96 13.57 25.82
C ARG A 144 -17.09 13.65 24.30
N CYS A 145 -16.31 14.52 23.67
CA CYS A 145 -16.25 14.70 22.22
C CYS A 145 -14.80 14.68 21.74
N ARG A 146 -14.57 14.09 20.56
CA ARG A 146 -13.31 14.09 19.82
C ARG A 146 -13.54 14.37 18.34
N PRO A 147 -13.04 15.50 17.82
CA PRO A 147 -12.73 15.64 16.42
C PRO A 147 -11.62 14.68 16.00
N MET A 148 -11.79 14.08 14.82
CA MET A 148 -10.86 13.12 14.24
C MET A 148 -10.54 13.54 12.81
N HIS A 149 -9.26 13.46 12.45
CA HIS A 149 -8.76 13.71 11.10
C HIS A 149 -8.21 12.40 10.51
N TRP A 150 -8.86 11.94 9.45
CA TRP A 150 -8.53 10.70 8.76
C TRP A 150 -7.78 11.02 7.48
N SER A 151 -6.55 10.53 7.35
CA SER A 151 -5.80 10.49 6.08
C SER A 151 -5.88 9.09 5.48
N LYS A 152 -5.19 8.85 4.36
CA LYS A 152 -5.09 7.51 3.74
C LYS A 152 -4.15 6.57 4.50
N SER A 153 -3.21 7.10 5.29
CA SER A 153 -2.18 6.33 5.99
C SER A 153 -2.38 6.23 7.50
N CYS A 154 -3.07 7.21 8.09
CA CYS A 154 -3.27 7.27 9.54
C CYS A 154 -4.50 8.08 9.95
N THR A 155 -4.85 7.97 11.24
CA THR A 155 -5.87 8.78 11.89
C THR A 155 -5.25 9.60 13.01
N VAL A 156 -5.49 10.91 13.00
CA VAL A 156 -5.11 11.82 14.08
C VAL A 156 -6.36 12.08 14.93
N VAL A 157 -6.24 11.87 16.23
CA VAL A 157 -7.33 12.07 17.18
C VAL A 157 -6.96 13.17 18.16
N THR A 158 -7.93 13.98 18.52
CA THR A 158 -7.80 15.01 19.56
C THR A 158 -7.97 14.41 20.95
N ASP A 159 -7.51 15.13 21.98
CA ASP A 159 -7.93 14.92 23.36
C ASP A 159 -9.46 15.00 23.47
N ALA A 160 -10.05 14.13 24.30
CA ALA A 160 -11.47 14.22 24.60
C ALA A 160 -11.75 15.48 25.43
N PHE A 161 -12.74 16.26 25.02
CA PHE A 161 -13.22 17.41 25.78
C PHE A 161 -14.71 17.28 26.11
N ASP A 162 -15.16 17.99 27.12
CA ASP A 162 -16.56 18.00 27.55
C ASP A 162 -17.36 19.01 26.71
N TYR A 163 -18.13 18.52 25.73
CA TYR A 163 -18.91 19.39 24.83
C TYR A 163 -20.10 20.08 25.52
N THR A 164 -20.40 19.74 26.78
CA THR A 164 -21.41 20.41 27.59
C THR A 164 -20.88 21.65 28.31
N LYS A 165 -19.56 21.88 28.27
CA LYS A 165 -18.86 23.00 28.90
C LYS A 165 -18.07 23.83 27.89
N GLU A 166 -17.47 23.17 26.91
CA GLU A 166 -16.65 23.81 25.89
C GLU A 166 -17.46 24.09 24.61
N ASN A 167 -17.14 25.20 23.93
CA ASN A 167 -17.80 25.57 22.67
C ASN A 167 -17.17 24.92 21.43
N TRP A 168 -16.19 24.03 21.59
CA TRP A 168 -15.37 23.53 20.47
C TRP A 168 -16.16 22.68 19.47
N LEU A 169 -17.15 21.90 19.93
CA LEU A 169 -18.04 21.14 19.03
C LEU A 169 -18.90 22.06 18.16
N ALA A 170 -19.53 23.08 18.76
CA ALA A 170 -20.27 24.10 18.03
C ALA A 170 -19.37 24.90 17.06
N THR A 171 -18.16 25.23 17.51
CA THR A 171 -17.15 25.92 16.70
C THR A 171 -16.70 25.07 15.51
N PHE A 172 -16.52 23.75 15.70
CA PHE A 172 -16.19 22.83 14.62
C PHE A 172 -17.27 22.86 13.55
N PHE A 173 -18.54 22.65 13.91
CA PHE A 173 -19.62 22.62 12.91
C PHE A 173 -19.83 23.97 12.23
N TRP A 174 -19.72 25.08 12.97
CA TRP A 174 -19.78 26.42 12.37
C TRP A 174 -18.64 26.63 11.36
N ARG A 175 -17.39 26.27 11.69
CA ARG A 175 -16.27 26.36 10.75
C ARG A 175 -16.41 25.40 9.58
N PHE A 176 -16.80 24.16 9.83
CA PHE A 176 -16.97 23.12 8.82
C PHE A 176 -18.05 23.49 7.79
N SER A 177 -19.13 24.15 8.23
CA SER A 177 -20.21 24.62 7.36
C SER A 177 -19.79 25.83 6.51
N HIS A 178 -18.84 26.64 6.97
CA HIS A 178 -18.31 27.80 6.25
C HIS A 178 -17.03 27.51 5.44
N ALA A 179 -16.43 26.34 5.64
CA ALA A 179 -15.25 25.89 4.90
C ALA A 179 -15.58 25.64 3.41
N ASP A 180 -14.57 25.73 2.55
CA ASP A 180 -14.68 25.25 1.17
C ASP A 180 -14.53 23.72 1.09
N ASP A 181 -14.72 23.16 -0.11
CA ASP A 181 -14.65 21.72 -0.33
C ASP A 181 -13.25 21.13 -0.09
N THR A 182 -12.21 21.87 -0.49
CA THR A 182 -10.82 21.43 -0.29
C THR A 182 -10.46 21.35 1.19
N THR A 183 -10.88 22.33 2.00
CA THR A 183 -10.70 22.35 3.45
C THR A 183 -11.53 21.26 4.14
N ARG A 184 -12.68 20.88 3.58
CA ARG A 184 -13.45 19.70 4.02
C ARG A 184 -12.81 18.37 3.56
N GLY A 185 -11.74 18.43 2.79
CA GLY A 185 -10.96 17.28 2.33
C GLY A 185 -11.38 16.72 0.98
N VAL A 186 -12.22 17.40 0.20
CA VAL A 186 -12.45 17.05 -1.22
C VAL A 186 -11.17 17.30 -2.01
N ASP A 187 -10.80 16.35 -2.84
CA ASP A 187 -9.64 16.47 -3.72
C ASP A 187 -10.02 17.25 -5.00
N PRO A 188 -9.52 18.49 -5.18
CA PRO A 188 -9.83 19.28 -6.36
C PRO A 188 -9.05 18.83 -7.60
N THR A 189 -8.02 17.99 -7.43
CA THR A 189 -7.21 17.51 -8.56
C THR A 189 -8.00 16.52 -9.42
N PHE A 190 -9.03 15.88 -8.87
CA PHE A 190 -9.87 14.93 -9.57
C PHE A 190 -11.32 15.41 -9.61
N THR A 191 -11.79 15.89 -10.78
CA THR A 191 -13.15 16.44 -10.92
C THR A 191 -13.91 15.78 -12.06
N PRO A 192 -15.19 15.38 -11.85
CA PRO A 192 -16.03 14.93 -12.95
C PRO A 192 -16.34 16.08 -13.91
N ILE A 193 -16.28 15.81 -15.21
CA ILE A 193 -16.69 16.74 -16.26
C ILE A 193 -18.16 16.52 -16.53
N THR A 194 -18.99 17.42 -16.02
CA THR A 194 -20.46 17.32 -16.04
C THR A 194 -21.11 18.04 -17.23
N THR A 195 -20.36 18.86 -17.97
CA THR A 195 -20.84 19.63 -19.12
C THR A 195 -20.01 19.35 -20.38
N GLU A 196 -20.64 19.36 -21.55
CA GLU A 196 -19.98 19.34 -22.86
C GLU A 196 -19.17 20.64 -23.05
N SER A 197 -17.91 20.65 -22.61
CA SER A 197 -16.94 21.70 -22.94
C SER A 197 -16.23 21.34 -24.25
N PRO A 198 -15.67 22.33 -24.98
CA PRO A 198 -14.83 22.06 -26.16
C PRO A 198 -13.70 21.06 -25.87
N GLU A 199 -13.12 21.12 -24.66
CA GLU A 199 -12.11 20.19 -24.16
C GLU A 199 -12.67 18.77 -24.00
N ALA A 200 -13.87 18.64 -23.42
CA ALA A 200 -14.56 17.36 -23.27
C ALA A 200 -14.86 16.76 -24.65
N THR A 201 -15.40 17.55 -25.58
CA THR A 201 -15.69 17.09 -26.94
C THR A 201 -14.42 16.66 -27.69
N ARG A 202 -13.30 17.38 -27.52
CA ARG A 202 -11.99 16.97 -28.08
C ARG A 202 -11.51 15.67 -27.45
N ALA A 203 -11.57 15.55 -26.13
CA ALA A 203 -11.18 14.34 -25.40
C ALA A 203 -12.03 13.14 -25.82
N ARG A 204 -13.37 13.29 -25.90
CA ARG A 204 -14.29 12.22 -26.34
C ARG A 204 -13.93 11.67 -27.72
N ARG A 205 -13.59 12.56 -28.67
CA ARG A 205 -13.13 12.15 -30.01
C ARG A 205 -11.76 11.47 -29.96
N ALA A 206 -10.85 11.96 -29.14
CA ALA A 206 -9.49 11.43 -29.05
C ALA A 206 -9.43 10.04 -28.40
N ILE A 207 -10.33 9.75 -27.46
CA ILE A 207 -10.35 8.47 -26.71
C ILE A 207 -11.49 7.52 -27.12
N ASP A 208 -12.24 7.87 -28.18
CA ASP A 208 -13.35 7.10 -28.78
C ASP A 208 -14.42 6.65 -27.78
N VAL A 209 -15.10 7.62 -27.17
CA VAL A 209 -16.13 7.37 -26.13
C VAL A 209 -17.43 8.09 -26.44
N LEU A 210 -18.55 7.51 -25.98
CA LEU A 210 -19.88 8.06 -26.19
C LEU A 210 -20.07 9.32 -25.35
N ASN A 211 -20.98 10.21 -25.76
CA ASN A 211 -21.31 11.42 -25.01
C ASN A 211 -21.89 11.13 -23.61
N THR A 212 -22.43 9.93 -23.42
CA THR A 212 -22.97 9.45 -22.15
C THR A 212 -21.91 8.87 -21.22
N ASP A 213 -20.69 8.60 -21.72
CA ASP A 213 -19.62 8.07 -20.87
C ASP A 213 -19.11 9.17 -19.91
N PRO A 214 -18.86 8.84 -18.63
CA PRO A 214 -18.29 9.80 -17.70
C PRO A 214 -16.88 10.19 -18.14
N LEU A 215 -16.56 11.47 -17.98
CA LEU A 215 -15.21 11.99 -18.13
C LEU A 215 -14.76 12.62 -16.83
N PHE A 216 -13.47 12.51 -16.54
CA PHE A 216 -12.85 13.12 -15.38
C PHE A 216 -11.66 13.96 -15.81
N LYS A 217 -11.53 15.14 -15.20
CA LYS A 217 -10.40 16.03 -15.32
C LYS A 217 -9.45 15.76 -14.15
N VAL A 218 -8.22 15.40 -14.49
CA VAL A 218 -7.12 15.15 -13.54
C VAL A 218 -6.12 16.28 -13.66
N SER A 219 -5.83 16.95 -12.56
CA SER A 219 -4.89 18.06 -12.48
C SER A 219 -3.60 17.54 -11.88
N VAL A 220 -2.50 17.70 -12.60
CA VAL A 220 -1.16 17.33 -12.13
C VAL A 220 -0.37 18.62 -12.00
N VAL A 221 0.09 18.90 -10.79
CA VAL A 221 0.98 20.01 -10.53
C VAL A 221 2.41 19.49 -10.69
N ASP A 222 3.19 20.20 -11.49
CA ASP A 222 4.63 19.99 -11.60
C ASP A 222 5.30 20.64 -10.38
N ASP A 223 5.98 19.84 -9.55
CA ASP A 223 6.49 20.29 -8.25
C ASP A 223 7.65 21.30 -8.37
N ASP A 224 8.37 21.33 -9.50
CA ASP A 224 9.52 22.22 -9.72
C ASP A 224 9.08 23.59 -10.25
N THR A 225 8.11 23.60 -11.16
CA THR A 225 7.64 24.81 -11.83
C THR A 225 6.34 25.36 -11.24
N ASN A 226 5.68 24.58 -10.40
CA ASN A 226 4.33 24.80 -9.88
C ASN A 226 3.27 24.95 -11.00
N ALA A 227 3.59 24.51 -12.22
CA ALA A 227 2.69 24.57 -13.36
C ALA A 227 1.66 23.44 -13.27
N THR A 228 0.38 23.75 -13.45
CA THR A 228 -0.68 22.73 -13.46
C THR A 228 -0.99 22.27 -14.89
N SER A 229 -0.71 21.02 -15.18
CA SER A 229 -1.17 20.33 -16.38
C SER A 229 -2.48 19.60 -16.10
N TYR A 230 -3.30 19.40 -17.13
CA TYR A 230 -4.58 18.71 -16.99
C TYR A 230 -4.74 17.58 -18.01
N TYR A 231 -5.23 16.45 -17.54
CA TYR A 231 -5.53 15.26 -18.33
C TYR A 231 -7.02 14.96 -18.27
N ILE A 232 -7.59 14.53 -19.39
CA ILE A 232 -8.99 14.09 -19.45
C ILE A 232 -9.01 12.58 -19.70
N THR A 233 -9.75 11.87 -18.88
CA THR A 233 -9.85 10.41 -18.88
C THR A 233 -11.31 9.96 -18.80
N ARG A 234 -11.61 8.79 -19.36
CA ARG A 234 -12.93 8.12 -19.28
C ARG A 234 -13.10 7.33 -17.98
N GLN A 235 -12.01 7.02 -17.28
CA GLN A 235 -12.04 6.18 -16.09
C GLN A 235 -11.68 6.97 -14.84
N LEU A 236 -12.21 6.54 -13.69
CA LEU A 236 -11.74 7.01 -12.39
C LEU A 236 -10.23 6.71 -12.27
N VAL A 237 -9.40 7.76 -12.27
CA VAL A 237 -7.94 7.65 -12.17
C VAL A 237 -7.59 7.59 -10.70
N LEU A 238 -7.19 6.40 -10.27
CA LEU A 238 -6.49 6.19 -9.02
C LEU A 238 -5.04 5.92 -9.37
N LEU A 239 -4.13 6.87 -9.15
CA LEU A 239 -2.80 6.47 -8.73
C LEU A 239 -2.93 6.24 -7.22
N LYS A 240 -3.13 4.99 -6.83
CA LYS A 240 -3.24 4.60 -5.43
C LYS A 240 -2.48 3.31 -5.23
N ASP A 241 -1.23 3.44 -4.78
CA ASP A 241 -0.47 2.33 -4.23
C ASP A 241 -1.06 1.98 -2.86
N THR A 242 -1.45 0.72 -2.67
CA THR A 242 -1.88 0.21 -1.37
C THR A 242 -1.59 -1.27 -1.20
N TRP A 243 -1.10 -1.62 -0.01
CA TRP A 243 -0.92 -2.98 0.48
C TRP A 243 -2.16 -3.39 1.27
N ARG A 244 -2.60 -4.64 1.11
CA ARG A 244 -3.73 -5.24 1.86
C ARG A 244 -3.35 -6.62 2.35
N LEU A 245 -4.22 -7.40 2.98
CA LEU A 245 -3.94 -8.79 3.40
C LEU A 245 -4.78 -9.80 2.55
N PRO A 246 -4.40 -11.06 2.25
CA PRO A 246 -5.15 -12.00 1.38
C PRO A 246 -6.56 -12.32 1.83
N ASP A 247 -6.83 -12.16 3.10
CA ASP A 247 -8.14 -12.32 3.71
C ASP A 247 -9.09 -11.18 3.26
N TYR A 248 -8.54 -10.15 2.60
CA TYR A 248 -9.28 -9.07 1.97
C TYR A 248 -9.48 -9.41 0.47
N PRO A 249 -10.73 -9.49 0.00
CA PRO A 249 -11.03 -9.79 -1.40
C PRO A 249 -10.41 -8.78 -2.36
N LYS A 250 -10.16 -9.18 -3.63
CA LYS A 250 -9.63 -8.26 -4.66
C LYS A 250 -10.51 -7.03 -4.72
N GLU A 251 -9.98 -5.81 -4.75
CA GLU A 251 -10.81 -4.59 -4.76
C GLU A 251 -11.90 -4.64 -5.86
N GLY A 252 -11.54 -5.06 -7.08
CA GLY A 252 -12.49 -5.32 -8.17
C GLY A 252 -13.42 -6.54 -7.98
N ASP A 253 -13.00 -7.59 -7.26
CA ASP A 253 -13.86 -8.76 -6.95
C ASP A 253 -14.79 -8.49 -5.76
N THR A 254 -14.41 -7.57 -4.87
CA THR A 254 -15.25 -7.00 -3.81
C THR A 254 -16.36 -6.18 -4.45
N TYR A 255 -16.02 -5.35 -5.44
CA TYR A 255 -16.99 -4.62 -6.26
C TYR A 255 -17.95 -5.54 -7.03
N LEU A 256 -17.53 -6.76 -7.42
CA LEU A 256 -18.39 -7.75 -8.09
C LEU A 256 -19.23 -8.61 -7.14
N LEU A 257 -18.75 -8.93 -5.92
CA LEU A 257 -19.52 -9.64 -4.88
C LEU A 257 -20.66 -8.78 -4.31
N TYR A 258 -20.60 -7.46 -4.47
CA TYR A 258 -21.69 -6.53 -4.15
C TYR A 258 -22.82 -6.46 -5.16
N CYS A 259 -22.61 -7.02 -6.36
CA CYS A 259 -23.64 -7.01 -7.39
C CYS A 259 -24.68 -8.14 -7.27
N ARG A 260 -24.60 -9.07 -6.29
CA ARG A 260 -25.74 -9.89 -5.79
C ARG A 260 -25.58 -10.32 -4.32
N PRO A 261 -26.68 -10.38 -3.53
CA PRO A 261 -26.66 -10.21 -2.08
C PRO A 261 -25.99 -11.39 -1.36
N CYS A 262 -24.90 -11.11 -0.66
CA CYS A 262 -24.26 -12.09 0.22
C CYS A 262 -24.26 -11.55 1.66
N SER A 263 -25.05 -12.19 2.52
CA SER A 263 -25.21 -11.82 3.92
C SER A 263 -24.05 -12.38 4.74
N SER A 264 -23.24 -11.46 5.25
CA SER A 264 -22.08 -11.70 6.11
C SER A 264 -22.34 -12.59 7.35
N ARG A 265 -21.25 -13.21 7.85
CA ARG A 265 -20.84 -13.41 9.28
C ARG A 265 -20.70 -14.85 9.79
N ARG A 266 -19.44 -15.22 10.04
CA ARG A 266 -18.80 -16.13 11.02
C ARG A 266 -17.43 -16.50 10.40
N CYS A 267 -16.29 -16.68 11.05
CA CYS A 267 -15.96 -17.08 12.41
C CYS A 267 -14.43 -16.94 12.60
N ARG A 268 -13.94 -16.97 13.85
CA ARG A 268 -12.59 -17.46 14.13
C ARG A 268 -12.49 -18.96 13.77
N ARG A 269 -11.43 -19.30 13.02
CA ARG A 269 -10.68 -20.57 12.81
C ARG A 269 -10.68 -21.16 11.38
N LEU A 270 -9.44 -21.48 10.95
CA LEU A 270 -8.93 -22.35 9.87
C LEU A 270 -8.51 -21.72 8.52
N GLN A 271 -7.18 -21.63 8.37
CA GLN A 271 -6.34 -22.30 7.34
C GLN A 271 -6.68 -22.10 5.84
N TYR A 272 -5.86 -21.30 5.12
CA TYR A 272 -5.02 -21.64 3.93
C TYR A 272 -4.68 -20.42 3.01
N VAL A 273 -3.39 -20.04 2.97
CA VAL A 273 -2.46 -19.71 1.85
C VAL A 273 -3.07 -19.20 0.51
N CYS A 274 -2.67 -18.06 -0.07
CA CYS A 274 -1.48 -17.94 -0.94
C CYS A 274 -1.27 -16.49 -1.49
N GLY A 275 -0.14 -15.85 -1.17
CA GLY A 275 0.89 -15.60 -2.18
C GLY A 275 1.98 -16.61 -1.87
N ASP A 276 2.42 -17.41 -2.83
CA ASP A 276 3.11 -18.67 -2.57
C ASP A 276 4.23 -18.54 -1.55
N THR A 277 3.88 -18.92 -0.32
CA THR A 277 4.77 -19.14 0.81
C THR A 277 4.13 -20.22 1.67
N GLN A 278 3.88 -21.40 1.07
CA GLN A 278 3.68 -22.57 1.90
C GLN A 278 5.00 -22.90 2.59
N ASP A 279 4.92 -22.79 3.91
CA ASP A 279 5.62 -23.52 4.93
C ASP A 279 7.08 -23.15 5.28
N ILE A 280 7.24 -23.08 6.60
CA ILE A 280 8.45 -23.23 7.43
C ILE A 280 9.37 -22.01 7.56
N TRP A 281 8.97 -21.05 8.40
CA TRP A 281 9.90 -20.27 9.21
C TRP A 281 9.99 -20.88 10.61
N PRO A 282 11.18 -21.14 11.16
CA PRO A 282 11.30 -21.70 12.50
C PRO A 282 11.33 -20.56 13.53
N MET A 283 10.18 -19.90 13.78
CA MET A 283 9.81 -19.19 15.03
C MET A 283 8.35 -18.67 14.93
N PRO A 284 7.56 -18.66 16.02
CA PRO A 284 6.13 -18.39 15.98
C PRO A 284 5.86 -16.88 15.96
N LEU A 285 6.04 -16.24 14.80
CA LEU A 285 5.46 -14.92 14.53
C LEU A 285 4.28 -15.13 13.58
N GLU A 286 3.10 -14.63 13.96
CA GLU A 286 1.91 -14.65 13.09
C GLU A 286 2.22 -13.82 11.84
N HIS A 287 2.52 -14.50 10.73
CA HIS A 287 2.74 -13.84 9.46
C HIS A 287 1.42 -13.35 8.88
N ARG A 288 1.28 -12.03 8.76
CA ARG A 288 0.22 -11.39 8.00
C ARG A 288 0.68 -11.26 6.55
N VAL A 289 0.08 -12.03 5.67
CA VAL A 289 0.38 -11.99 4.23
C VAL A 289 -0.18 -10.68 3.68
N HIS A 290 0.49 -9.99 2.74
CA HIS A 290 -0.06 -8.80 2.08
C HIS A 290 -0.39 -8.99 0.56
N VAL A 291 -1.51 -8.45 0.06
CA VAL A 291 -1.95 -8.31 -1.33
C VAL A 291 -1.79 -6.87 -1.80
N HIS A 292 -0.92 -6.66 -2.78
CA HIS A 292 -0.66 -5.36 -3.41
C HIS A 292 -1.65 -5.11 -4.56
N TYR A 293 -2.31 -3.94 -4.56
CA TYR A 293 -3.15 -3.44 -5.67
C TYR A 293 -2.41 -2.31 -6.38
N ARG A 294 -2.27 -2.45 -7.70
CA ARG A 294 -1.71 -1.42 -8.58
C ARG A 294 -2.72 -1.12 -9.69
N LEU A 295 -3.08 0.15 -9.84
CA LEU A 295 -3.78 0.64 -11.03
C LEU A 295 -2.72 1.17 -12.00
N VAL A 296 -2.44 0.40 -13.05
CA VAL A 296 -1.50 0.77 -14.11
C VAL A 296 -2.33 1.20 -15.31
N LEU A 297 -2.39 2.51 -15.56
CA LEU A 297 -3.17 3.10 -16.66
C LEU A 297 -2.41 3.07 -18.00
N ASP A 298 -1.09 2.96 -17.96
CA ASP A 298 -0.19 2.62 -19.07
C ASP A 298 1.14 2.06 -18.51
N THR A 299 1.99 1.47 -19.34
CA THR A 299 3.29 0.89 -18.94
C THR A 299 4.23 1.99 -18.43
N VAL A 300 4.29 2.19 -17.11
CA VAL A 300 5.19 3.16 -16.43
C VAL A 300 6.68 2.76 -16.55
N GLY A 301 6.94 1.51 -16.95
CA GLY A 301 8.27 0.98 -17.24
C GLY A 301 8.16 -0.47 -17.71
N ASP A 302 9.11 -0.93 -18.52
CA ASP A 302 9.13 -2.32 -18.96
C ASP A 302 9.58 -3.26 -17.82
N PRO A 303 8.99 -4.46 -17.71
CA PRO A 303 9.47 -5.44 -16.74
C PRO A 303 10.96 -5.73 -16.97
N LEU A 304 11.76 -5.71 -15.90
CA LEU A 304 13.19 -6.02 -15.97
C LEU A 304 13.51 -7.38 -16.63
N THR A 305 12.53 -8.29 -16.71
CA THR A 305 12.62 -9.59 -17.43
C THR A 305 12.46 -9.51 -18.95
N LYS A 306 12.22 -8.33 -19.53
CA LYS A 306 12.11 -8.09 -20.97
C LYS A 306 13.40 -7.56 -21.61
N PHE A 307 14.49 -7.49 -20.85
CA PHE A 307 15.79 -7.02 -21.33
C PHE A 307 16.18 -7.62 -22.69
N GLU A 308 16.71 -6.77 -23.56
CA GLU A 308 17.25 -7.15 -24.87
C GLU A 308 18.71 -7.59 -24.77
N SER A 309 19.43 -7.13 -23.74
CA SER A 309 20.77 -7.59 -23.37
C SER A 309 20.94 -7.66 -21.86
N THR A 310 21.85 -8.52 -21.39
CA THR A 310 22.19 -8.56 -19.95
C THR A 310 22.85 -7.25 -19.51
N TRP A 311 23.46 -6.52 -20.44
CA TRP A 311 23.98 -5.16 -20.22
C TRP A 311 22.85 -4.19 -19.87
N GLU A 312 21.76 -4.17 -20.64
CA GLU A 312 20.59 -3.32 -20.39
C GLU A 312 19.96 -3.63 -19.02
N MET A 313 19.88 -4.91 -18.67
CA MET A 313 19.38 -5.33 -17.35
C MET A 313 20.28 -4.80 -16.21
N ALA A 314 21.61 -4.93 -16.34
CA ALA A 314 22.54 -4.42 -15.34
C ALA A 314 22.52 -2.89 -15.27
N GLN A 315 22.39 -2.22 -16.43
CA GLN A 315 22.24 -0.78 -16.55
C GLN A 315 20.97 -0.29 -15.85
N ALA A 316 19.84 -0.99 -15.99
CA ALA A 316 18.61 -0.65 -15.30
C ALA A 316 18.74 -0.73 -13.77
N VAL A 317 19.46 -1.74 -13.26
CA VAL A 317 19.77 -1.85 -11.82
C VAL A 317 20.71 -0.73 -11.36
N TYR A 318 21.73 -0.40 -12.15
CA TYR A 318 22.63 0.72 -11.87
C TYR A 318 21.88 2.05 -11.84
N CYS A 319 21.06 2.33 -12.85
CA CYS A 319 20.19 3.50 -12.94
C CYS A 319 19.29 3.67 -11.70
N ALA A 320 18.77 2.57 -11.15
CA ALA A 320 17.93 2.60 -9.95
C ALA A 320 18.67 3.04 -8.67
N MET A 321 20.01 3.05 -8.67
CA MET A 321 20.84 3.47 -7.54
C MET A 321 21.38 4.90 -7.68
N ILE A 322 21.23 5.52 -8.85
CA ILE A 322 21.79 6.84 -9.15
C ILE A 322 20.66 7.87 -9.14
N GLU A 323 20.94 9.02 -8.54
CA GLU A 323 20.04 10.17 -8.58
C GLU A 323 19.72 10.56 -10.04
N GLY A 324 18.42 10.57 -10.39
CA GLY A 324 17.95 10.89 -11.73
C GLY A 324 18.22 9.83 -12.81
N GLY A 325 18.87 8.70 -12.47
CA GLY A 325 19.18 7.61 -13.41
C GLY A 325 18.01 6.65 -13.67
N GLY A 326 17.09 6.53 -12.71
CA GLY A 326 15.91 5.66 -12.77
C GLY A 326 14.91 6.01 -11.68
N ILE A 327 13.65 5.57 -11.85
CA ILE A 327 12.56 5.85 -10.90
C ILE A 327 12.27 4.57 -10.11
N LEU A 328 12.65 4.55 -8.84
CA LEU A 328 12.14 3.57 -7.89
C LEU A 328 10.69 3.92 -7.54
N ILE A 329 9.88 2.90 -7.30
CA ILE A 329 8.45 3.00 -6.99
C ILE A 329 8.17 2.30 -5.65
N ASP A 330 6.92 2.40 -5.17
CA ASP A 330 6.48 1.83 -3.89
C ASP A 330 7.25 2.41 -2.66
N TRP A 331 7.47 3.73 -2.63
CA TRP A 331 8.18 4.46 -1.56
C TRP A 331 7.45 4.47 -0.19
N GLU A 332 6.25 3.92 -0.10
CA GLU A 332 5.46 3.86 1.14
C GLU A 332 6.14 3.03 2.26
N PHE A 333 7.11 2.16 1.93
CA PHE A 333 7.97 1.46 2.90
C PHE A 333 9.28 2.17 3.20
N ALA A 334 9.63 3.21 2.44
CA ALA A 334 10.85 3.94 2.66
C ALA A 334 10.80 4.66 4.00
N LYS A 335 11.93 4.64 4.70
CA LYS A 335 12.07 5.20 6.03
C LYS A 335 13.24 6.17 6.04
N HIS A 336 13.07 7.29 6.74
CA HIS A 336 14.18 8.22 6.94
C HIS A 336 15.23 7.58 7.87
N MET A 337 16.51 7.69 7.53
CA MET A 337 17.61 7.05 8.28
C MET A 337 17.69 7.51 9.74
N ASP A 338 17.25 8.74 10.01
CA ASP A 338 17.28 9.35 11.35
C ASP A 338 16.10 8.96 12.26
N GLU A 339 15.10 8.24 11.73
CA GLU A 339 13.96 7.77 12.52
C GLU A 339 14.37 6.54 13.35
N ASN A 340 14.72 6.74 14.62
CA ASN A 340 15.05 5.64 15.55
C ASN A 340 13.78 4.98 16.13
N GLY A 341 13.04 4.24 15.30
CA GLY A 341 11.92 3.40 15.69
C GLY A 341 11.55 2.36 14.63
N ALA A 342 11.16 1.14 15.03
CA ALA A 342 10.54 0.20 14.10
C ALA A 342 9.16 0.76 13.73
N ARG A 343 8.84 0.91 12.43
CA ARG A 343 7.55 1.49 12.01
C ARG A 343 6.35 0.67 12.51
N ILE A 344 6.51 -0.64 12.69
CA ILE A 344 5.55 -1.63 13.20
C ILE A 344 6.37 -2.95 13.33
N PHE A 345 5.91 -3.94 14.10
CA PHE A 345 6.51 -5.29 14.25
C PHE A 345 6.55 -6.14 12.95
N GLU A 346 6.39 -5.55 11.76
CA GLU A 346 6.15 -6.27 10.50
C GLU A 346 7.34 -6.21 9.56
N ARG A 347 7.76 -7.36 9.02
CA ARG A 347 8.75 -7.45 7.94
C ARG A 347 8.06 -7.28 6.60
N THR A 348 8.42 -6.23 5.88
CA THR A 348 7.90 -5.86 4.56
C THR A 348 8.86 -6.31 3.44
N GLY A 349 8.38 -6.47 2.21
CA GLY A 349 9.20 -6.85 1.04
C GLY A 349 8.85 -8.21 0.40
N THR A 350 9.25 -8.38 -0.86
CA THR A 350 9.00 -9.63 -1.61
C THR A 350 9.89 -10.75 -1.09
N ARG A 351 9.32 -11.84 -0.55
CA ARG A 351 10.08 -12.95 0.08
C ARG A 351 11.19 -13.53 -0.78
N GLN A 352 10.97 -13.62 -2.09
CA GLN A 352 12.00 -14.11 -3.03
C GLN A 352 13.31 -13.32 -2.87
N PHE A 353 13.19 -11.99 -2.75
CA PHE A 353 14.31 -11.07 -2.79
C PHE A 353 14.70 -10.49 -1.43
N ILE A 354 13.91 -10.73 -0.37
CA ILE A 354 14.27 -10.30 0.99
C ILE A 354 15.62 -10.90 1.43
N SER A 355 16.42 -10.14 2.19
CA SER A 355 17.73 -10.60 2.67
C SER A 355 17.65 -11.86 3.55
N ILE A 356 18.74 -12.64 3.61
CA ILE A 356 18.82 -13.85 4.45
C ILE A 356 18.79 -13.49 5.95
N GLN A 357 19.31 -12.32 6.37
CA GLN A 357 19.22 -11.91 7.78
C GLN A 357 17.81 -11.53 8.22
N LEU A 358 17.09 -10.74 7.40
CA LEU A 358 15.68 -10.40 7.65
C LEU A 358 14.80 -11.63 7.61
N SER A 359 15.12 -12.55 6.70
CA SER A 359 14.57 -13.89 6.68
C SER A 359 14.67 -14.53 8.08
N TRP A 360 15.87 -14.73 8.63
CA TRP A 360 16.07 -15.47 9.89
C TRP A 360 15.51 -14.88 11.18
N ALA A 361 14.84 -13.73 11.15
CA ALA A 361 14.41 -13.05 12.37
C ALA A 361 15.53 -12.62 13.32
N LYS A 362 16.78 -12.58 12.84
CA LYS A 362 17.90 -12.02 13.60
C LYS A 362 17.86 -10.49 13.61
N GLN A 363 17.11 -9.90 12.70
CA GLN A 363 16.97 -8.45 12.52
C GLN A 363 15.47 -8.10 12.38
N ASN A 364 15.08 -7.01 13.04
CA ASN A 364 13.67 -6.56 13.12
C ASN A 364 13.39 -5.26 12.35
N PHE A 365 14.39 -4.69 11.69
CA PHE A 365 14.28 -3.47 10.88
C PHE A 365 15.09 -3.64 9.60
N HIS A 366 14.73 -2.98 8.50
CA HIS A 366 15.55 -3.00 7.28
C HIS A 366 16.76 -2.06 7.44
N LYS A 367 17.89 -2.45 6.84
CA LYS A 367 19.08 -1.61 6.66
C LYS A 367 19.39 -1.49 5.18
N ILE A 368 20.26 -0.53 4.82
CA ILE A 368 20.76 -0.34 3.45
C ILE A 368 21.29 -1.66 2.86
N ILE A 369 22.08 -2.41 3.64
CA ILE A 369 22.64 -3.71 3.21
C ILE A 369 21.55 -4.74 2.82
N ASP A 370 20.33 -4.64 3.37
CA ASP A 370 19.22 -5.52 3.01
C ASP A 370 18.62 -5.18 1.64
N ASP A 371 18.52 -3.89 1.33
CA ASP A 371 18.05 -3.41 0.03
C ASP A 371 19.07 -3.77 -1.07
N LEU A 372 20.36 -3.61 -0.78
CA LEU A 372 21.45 -4.02 -1.68
C LEU A 372 21.46 -5.53 -1.94
N GLU A 373 21.25 -6.34 -0.90
CA GLU A 373 21.13 -7.80 -1.06
C GLU A 373 19.93 -8.17 -1.92
N SER A 374 18.84 -7.39 -1.84
CA SER A 374 17.66 -7.59 -2.68
C SER A 374 17.96 -7.35 -4.16
N PHE A 375 18.76 -6.33 -4.51
CA PHE A 375 19.23 -6.11 -5.89
C PHE A 375 20.04 -7.31 -6.41
N LEU A 376 20.95 -7.86 -5.60
CA LEU A 376 21.71 -9.06 -5.96
C LEU A 376 20.77 -10.25 -6.20
N HIS A 377 19.83 -10.51 -5.28
CA HIS A 377 18.88 -11.62 -5.41
C HIS A 377 18.03 -11.50 -6.68
N VAL A 378 17.59 -10.30 -7.05
CA VAL A 378 16.86 -10.04 -8.30
C VAL A 378 17.74 -10.37 -9.51
N LEU A 379 18.97 -9.87 -9.55
CA LEU A 379 19.91 -10.11 -10.65
C LEU A 379 20.19 -11.61 -10.84
N VAL A 380 20.51 -12.33 -9.77
CA VAL A 380 20.80 -13.78 -9.82
C VAL A 380 19.58 -14.59 -10.24
N TRP A 381 18.40 -14.23 -9.72
CA TRP A 381 17.16 -14.91 -10.09
C TRP A 381 16.80 -14.70 -11.57
N ILE A 382 16.97 -13.49 -12.09
CA ILE A 382 16.74 -13.20 -13.52
C ILE A 382 17.80 -13.91 -14.37
N ALA A 383 19.07 -13.90 -13.95
CA ALA A 383 20.16 -14.58 -14.64
C ALA A 383 19.88 -16.09 -14.78
N ALA A 384 19.53 -16.75 -13.68
CA ALA A 384 19.23 -18.19 -13.67
C ALA A 384 18.01 -18.56 -14.52
N LYS A 385 17.00 -17.68 -14.55
CA LYS A 385 15.71 -17.97 -15.20
C LYS A 385 15.63 -17.54 -16.66
N TYR A 386 16.27 -16.43 -17.01
CA TYR A 386 16.04 -15.73 -18.26
C TYR A 386 17.30 -15.32 -19.03
N ALA A 387 18.47 -15.19 -18.41
CA ALA A 387 19.69 -14.89 -19.17
C ALA A 387 20.18 -16.14 -19.93
N PRO A 388 20.82 -16.00 -21.11
CA PRO A 388 21.43 -17.12 -21.82
C PRO A 388 22.46 -17.85 -20.96
N ASN A 389 22.26 -19.16 -20.78
CA ASN A 389 23.08 -19.99 -19.91
C ASN A 389 22.94 -21.50 -20.20
N GLU A 390 23.99 -22.26 -19.88
CA GLU A 390 24.06 -23.72 -20.05
C GLU A 390 23.84 -24.50 -18.74
N MET A 391 23.12 -23.89 -17.80
CA MET A 391 22.86 -24.46 -16.47
C MET A 391 22.19 -25.84 -16.56
N ASP A 392 22.66 -26.79 -15.74
CA ASP A 392 21.98 -28.08 -15.58
C ASP A 392 20.55 -27.88 -15.08
N ILE A 393 19.60 -28.66 -15.62
CA ILE A 393 18.17 -28.49 -15.31
C ILE A 393 17.84 -28.77 -13.84
N LYS A 394 18.53 -29.73 -13.20
CA LYS A 394 18.32 -30.04 -11.78
C LYS A 394 18.89 -28.94 -10.91
N PHE A 395 20.06 -28.42 -11.27
CA PHE A 395 20.66 -27.28 -10.59
C PHE A 395 19.77 -26.04 -10.73
N ARG A 396 19.27 -25.73 -11.93
CA ARG A 396 18.35 -24.62 -12.18
C ARG A 396 17.08 -24.70 -11.34
N THR A 397 16.44 -25.86 -11.32
CA THR A 397 15.26 -26.10 -10.48
C THR A 397 15.60 -25.86 -9.01
N SER A 398 16.72 -26.39 -8.52
CA SER A 398 17.15 -26.26 -7.11
C SER A 398 17.47 -24.81 -6.73
N LEU A 399 18.18 -24.08 -7.60
CA LEU A 399 18.57 -22.69 -7.39
C LEU A 399 17.34 -21.77 -7.38
N LEU A 400 16.45 -21.88 -8.36
CA LEU A 400 15.22 -21.06 -8.40
C LEU A 400 14.34 -21.37 -7.18
N ARG A 401 14.25 -22.64 -6.78
CA ARG A 401 13.53 -23.05 -5.58
C ARG A 401 14.11 -22.40 -4.32
N ALA A 402 15.42 -22.16 -4.24
CA ALA A 402 16.03 -21.53 -3.08
C ALA A 402 15.45 -20.15 -2.76
N PHE A 403 15.07 -19.38 -3.78
CA PHE A 403 14.38 -18.09 -3.62
C PHE A 403 12.93 -18.26 -3.16
N ASP A 404 12.31 -19.39 -3.47
CA ASP A 404 10.93 -19.72 -3.12
C ASP A 404 10.78 -20.43 -1.77
N VAL A 405 11.87 -20.87 -1.13
CA VAL A 405 11.79 -21.47 0.22
C VAL A 405 11.78 -20.37 1.29
N ALA A 406 10.88 -20.50 2.27
CA ALA A 406 10.95 -19.71 3.50
C ALA A 406 12.24 -20.02 4.28
N GLY A 407 12.54 -19.25 5.31
CA GLY A 407 13.73 -19.51 6.14
C GLY A 407 14.99 -18.83 5.63
N GLY A 408 15.11 -18.50 4.34
CA GLY A 408 16.38 -18.00 3.77
C GLY A 408 17.54 -19.00 3.84
N VAL A 409 17.30 -20.23 4.34
CA VAL A 409 18.32 -21.27 4.56
C VAL A 409 18.90 -21.76 3.23
N GLU A 410 18.06 -21.95 2.21
CA GLU A 410 18.55 -22.38 0.90
C GLU A 410 19.36 -21.26 0.22
N LYS A 411 18.89 -20.01 0.27
CA LYS A 411 19.67 -18.84 -0.18
C LYS A 411 21.02 -18.77 0.53
N TYR A 412 21.04 -19.01 1.84
CA TYR A 412 22.28 -19.09 2.61
C TYR A 412 23.21 -20.20 2.14
N LYS A 413 22.71 -21.42 1.88
CA LYS A 413 23.55 -22.51 1.34
C LYS A 413 24.24 -22.10 0.04
N TYR A 414 23.50 -21.53 -0.91
CA TYR A 414 24.08 -21.03 -2.15
C TYR A 414 25.06 -19.88 -1.90
N MET A 415 24.75 -18.95 -0.99
CA MET A 415 25.66 -17.88 -0.60
C MET A 415 26.99 -18.45 -0.07
N MET A 416 26.92 -19.50 0.74
CA MET A 416 28.07 -20.18 1.32
C MET A 416 28.84 -21.07 0.34
N MET A 417 28.24 -21.48 -0.77
CA MET A 417 28.96 -22.14 -1.88
C MET A 417 29.91 -21.16 -2.61
N GLY A 418 29.82 -19.85 -2.31
CA GLY A 418 30.68 -18.82 -2.89
C GLY A 418 30.54 -18.74 -4.41
N THR A 419 31.66 -18.59 -5.11
CA THR A 419 31.65 -18.39 -6.57
C THR A 419 31.10 -19.58 -7.35
N SER A 420 31.14 -20.79 -6.78
CA SER A 420 30.67 -22.00 -7.46
C SER A 420 29.18 -21.91 -7.80
N ALA A 421 28.37 -21.31 -6.91
CA ALA A 421 26.95 -21.13 -7.15
C ALA A 421 26.65 -20.32 -8.42
N ILE A 422 27.41 -19.24 -8.65
CA ILE A 422 27.26 -18.39 -9.84
C ILE A 422 27.91 -19.03 -11.07
N ARG A 423 29.07 -19.69 -10.91
CA ARG A 423 29.73 -20.39 -12.02
C ARG A 423 28.91 -21.55 -12.57
N ASP A 424 28.19 -22.25 -11.71
CA ASP A 424 27.29 -23.34 -12.09
C ASP A 424 26.06 -22.85 -12.86
N ILE A 425 25.76 -21.55 -12.83
CA ILE A 425 24.77 -20.94 -13.73
C ILE A 425 25.25 -21.06 -15.18
N LYS A 426 26.57 -20.99 -15.44
CA LYS A 426 27.18 -21.06 -16.78
C LYS A 426 26.58 -20.04 -17.75
N LEU A 427 26.62 -18.76 -17.35
CA LEU A 427 26.16 -17.65 -18.19
C LEU A 427 27.03 -17.55 -19.44
N GLU A 428 26.39 -17.35 -20.59
CA GLU A 428 27.09 -17.21 -21.87
C GLU A 428 27.87 -15.89 -21.96
N GLN A 429 27.38 -14.83 -21.31
CA GLN A 429 28.03 -13.53 -21.27
C GLN A 429 29.04 -13.45 -20.11
N PRO A 430 30.37 -13.48 -20.35
CA PRO A 430 31.36 -13.59 -19.29
C PRO A 430 31.42 -12.36 -18.39
N THR A 431 31.29 -11.15 -18.95
CA THR A 431 31.32 -9.90 -18.17
C THR A 431 30.17 -9.85 -17.16
N PHE A 432 28.98 -10.32 -17.55
CA PHE A 432 27.84 -10.40 -16.65
C PHE A 432 28.05 -11.48 -15.58
N ALA A 433 28.65 -12.62 -15.93
CA ALA A 433 29.00 -13.66 -14.97
C ALA A 433 30.02 -13.17 -13.91
N GLU A 434 31.05 -12.45 -14.35
CA GLU A 434 32.06 -11.84 -13.48
C GLU A 434 31.47 -10.77 -12.56
N LEU A 435 30.57 -9.93 -13.09
CA LEU A 435 29.81 -8.97 -12.29
C LEU A 435 29.03 -9.68 -11.18
N LEU A 436 28.25 -10.72 -11.51
CA LEU A 436 27.49 -11.47 -10.49
C LEU A 436 28.40 -12.14 -9.47
N VAL A 437 29.52 -12.74 -9.90
CA VAL A 437 30.51 -13.33 -8.98
C VAL A 437 31.06 -12.28 -8.02
N THR A 438 31.40 -11.10 -8.53
CA THR A 438 31.94 -9.99 -7.74
C THR A 438 30.92 -9.56 -6.70
N LEU A 439 29.70 -9.21 -7.13
CA LEU A 439 28.62 -8.81 -6.22
C LEU A 439 28.32 -9.91 -5.19
N TRP A 440 28.26 -11.18 -5.61
CA TRP A 440 27.96 -12.31 -4.74
C TRP A 440 29.00 -12.52 -3.64
N LEU A 441 30.29 -12.41 -3.99
CA LEU A 441 31.39 -12.58 -3.04
C LEU A 441 31.33 -11.54 -1.92
N GLU A 442 31.01 -10.29 -2.25
CA GLU A 442 30.95 -9.21 -1.25
C GLU A 442 29.93 -9.51 -0.15
N PHE A 443 28.74 -10.02 -0.50
CA PHE A 443 27.75 -10.44 0.49
C PHE A 443 28.17 -11.67 1.29
N GLY A 444 29.14 -12.47 0.82
CA GLY A 444 29.72 -13.57 1.59
C GLY A 444 30.35 -13.13 2.91
N GLY A 445 30.81 -11.87 3.02
CA GLY A 445 31.29 -11.28 4.28
C GLY A 445 30.20 -11.25 5.35
N ARG A 446 29.00 -10.80 4.97
CA ARG A 446 27.82 -10.70 5.85
C ARG A 446 27.42 -12.05 6.48
N TYR A 447 27.78 -13.15 5.83
CA TYR A 447 27.37 -14.51 6.18
C TYR A 447 28.50 -15.40 6.69
N ASN A 448 29.65 -14.81 7.03
CA ASN A 448 30.80 -15.51 7.59
C ASN A 448 31.33 -16.62 6.66
N SER A 449 31.44 -16.30 5.37
CA SER A 449 32.07 -17.15 4.35
C SER A 449 33.50 -17.54 4.74
N ASP A 450 34.03 -18.61 4.14
CA ASP A 450 35.38 -19.07 4.44
C ASP A 450 36.44 -18.01 4.08
N SER A 451 36.22 -17.24 3.01
CA SER A 451 37.05 -16.09 2.65
C SER A 451 37.05 -15.02 3.74
N TYR A 452 35.87 -14.72 4.31
CA TYR A 452 35.76 -13.77 5.41
C TYR A 452 36.45 -14.29 6.68
N LYS A 453 36.23 -15.56 7.08
CA LYS A 453 36.91 -16.15 8.26
C LYS A 453 38.42 -16.17 8.12
N PHE A 454 38.91 -16.50 6.91
CA PHE A 454 40.33 -16.48 6.61
C PHE A 454 40.90 -15.06 6.74
N LEU A 455 40.19 -14.06 6.20
CA LEU A 455 40.59 -12.66 6.34
C LEU A 455 40.52 -12.19 7.78
N GLU A 456 39.45 -12.51 8.52
CA GLU A 456 39.27 -12.15 9.92
C GLU A 456 40.40 -12.69 10.80
N THR A 457 40.91 -13.89 10.50
CA THR A 457 42.05 -14.47 11.23
C THR A 457 43.37 -13.78 10.90
N ARG A 458 43.58 -13.37 9.64
CA ARG A 458 44.85 -12.80 9.17
C ARG A 458 44.95 -11.29 9.37
N ASP A 459 43.84 -10.59 9.18
CA ASP A 459 43.68 -9.14 9.26
C ASP A 459 42.25 -8.77 9.71
N PRO A 460 41.99 -8.74 11.03
CA PRO A 460 40.69 -8.35 11.58
C PRO A 460 40.28 -6.91 11.25
N LYS A 461 41.23 -6.04 10.88
CA LYS A 461 40.91 -4.65 10.50
C LYS A 461 40.30 -4.65 9.09
N ALA A 462 40.94 -5.31 8.14
CA ALA A 462 40.41 -5.46 6.78
C ALA A 462 39.05 -6.17 6.75
N ALA A 463 38.84 -7.19 7.60
CA ALA A 463 37.53 -7.86 7.71
C ALA A 463 36.41 -6.91 8.20
N ARG A 464 36.71 -6.01 9.15
CA ARG A 464 35.73 -4.99 9.58
C ARG A 464 35.46 -3.93 8.52
N GLU A 465 36.51 -3.49 7.81
CA GLU A 465 36.37 -2.56 6.70
C GLU A 465 35.49 -3.14 5.58
N TRP A 466 35.63 -4.44 5.31
CA TRP A 466 34.76 -5.16 4.38
C TRP A 466 33.28 -5.10 4.81
N LEU A 467 32.94 -5.42 6.06
CA LEU A 467 31.55 -5.33 6.52
C LEU A 467 31.00 -3.90 6.50
N ASN A 468 31.82 -2.91 6.86
CA ASN A 468 31.41 -1.51 6.85
C ASN A 468 31.10 -1.00 5.43
N MET A 469 31.85 -1.48 4.42
CA MET A 469 31.58 -1.14 3.03
C MET A 469 30.15 -1.52 2.62
N LEU A 470 29.66 -2.69 3.08
CA LEU A 470 28.33 -3.20 2.73
C LEU A 470 27.16 -2.36 3.29
N GLU A 471 27.41 -1.47 4.24
CA GLU A 471 26.39 -0.56 4.79
C GLU A 471 26.20 0.70 3.92
N SER A 472 26.87 0.81 2.77
CA SER A 472 26.70 1.87 1.77
C SER A 472 26.42 1.28 0.38
N HIS A 473 25.68 2.01 -0.46
CA HIS A 473 25.40 1.62 -1.84
C HIS A 473 26.53 1.98 -2.82
N GLU A 474 27.49 2.82 -2.38
CA GLU A 474 28.59 3.33 -3.22
C GLU A 474 29.43 2.23 -3.86
N TRP A 475 29.76 1.17 -3.12
CA TRP A 475 30.57 0.07 -3.65
C TRP A 475 29.85 -0.66 -4.78
N MET A 476 28.55 -0.95 -4.60
CA MET A 476 27.75 -1.70 -5.57
C MET A 476 27.53 -0.86 -6.83
N MET A 477 27.29 0.45 -6.67
CA MET A 477 27.27 1.40 -7.78
C MET A 477 28.59 1.43 -8.52
N ALA A 478 29.73 1.50 -7.82
CA ALA A 478 31.05 1.52 -8.45
C ALA A 478 31.35 0.22 -9.21
N THR A 479 31.00 -0.93 -8.65
CA THR A 479 31.14 -2.23 -9.31
C THR A 479 30.29 -2.32 -10.58
N LEU A 480 29.02 -1.91 -10.51
CA LEU A 480 28.12 -1.87 -11.67
C LEU A 480 28.64 -0.90 -12.74
N ALA A 481 28.95 0.34 -12.35
CA ALA A 481 29.48 1.36 -13.25
C ALA A 481 30.76 0.90 -13.97
N GLN A 482 31.64 0.20 -13.26
CA GLN A 482 32.88 -0.30 -13.85
C GLN A 482 32.62 -1.44 -14.83
N ALA A 483 31.72 -2.37 -14.51
CA ALA A 483 31.36 -3.46 -15.42
C ALA A 483 30.66 -2.94 -16.70
N LEU A 484 29.80 -1.93 -16.56
CA LEU A 484 29.04 -1.33 -17.66
C LEU A 484 29.91 -0.57 -18.68
N LYS A 485 31.16 -0.22 -18.35
CA LYS A 485 32.14 0.36 -19.29
C LYS A 485 32.67 -0.62 -20.35
N ASN A 486 32.38 -1.91 -20.22
CA ASN A 486 32.84 -2.90 -21.18
C ASN A 486 32.10 -2.72 -22.53
N GLU A 487 32.83 -2.21 -23.53
CA GLU A 487 32.28 -1.90 -24.86
C GLU A 487 31.80 -3.16 -25.60
N ASP A 488 32.51 -4.28 -25.47
CA ASP A 488 32.12 -5.57 -26.06
C ASP A 488 30.79 -6.06 -25.48
N TRP A 489 30.59 -5.90 -24.17
CA TRP A 489 29.32 -6.23 -23.52
C TRP A 489 28.19 -5.30 -23.97
N SER A 490 28.44 -3.99 -24.01
CA SER A 490 27.43 -2.99 -24.42
C SER A 490 26.98 -3.14 -25.89
N SER A 491 27.85 -3.69 -26.74
CA SER A 491 27.59 -3.93 -28.16
C SER A 491 27.01 -5.32 -28.46
N THR A 492 26.87 -6.17 -27.43
CA THR A 492 26.27 -7.50 -27.58
C THR A 492 24.78 -7.37 -27.87
N THR A 493 24.30 -8.06 -28.91
CA THR A 493 22.89 -8.05 -29.36
C THR A 493 22.22 -9.43 -29.27
N CYS A 494 22.99 -10.45 -28.87
CA CYS A 494 22.56 -11.85 -28.81
C CYS A 494 22.51 -12.42 -27.38
N ASP A 495 22.61 -11.58 -26.34
CA ASP A 495 22.54 -11.99 -24.92
C ASP A 495 21.21 -11.64 -24.24
N GLY A 496 20.15 -11.48 -25.05
CA GLY A 496 18.80 -11.16 -24.57
C GLY A 496 18.09 -12.33 -23.89
N ARG A 497 16.89 -12.06 -23.41
CA ARG A 497 16.07 -13.01 -22.67
C ARG A 497 15.80 -14.33 -23.42
N ILE A 498 16.16 -15.46 -22.81
CA ILE A 498 15.82 -16.83 -23.25
C ILE A 498 14.84 -17.49 -22.26
N LYS A 499 14.01 -18.43 -22.74
CA LYS A 499 13.20 -19.31 -21.88
C LYS A 499 13.91 -20.63 -21.65
N HIS A 500 14.25 -20.89 -20.40
CA HIS A 500 14.91 -22.11 -19.99
C HIS A 500 13.95 -23.20 -19.51
N PRO A 501 14.21 -24.49 -19.80
CA PRO A 501 13.43 -25.58 -19.24
C PRO A 501 13.71 -25.76 -17.74
N VAL A 502 12.70 -26.21 -16.99
CA VAL A 502 12.79 -26.65 -15.60
C VAL A 502 12.13 -28.02 -15.47
N ASN A 503 12.60 -28.86 -14.54
CA ASN A 503 12.08 -30.22 -14.42
C ASN A 503 10.60 -30.22 -14.00
N GLU A 504 9.70 -30.62 -14.91
CA GLU A 504 8.26 -30.69 -14.67
C GLU A 504 7.81 -31.87 -13.80
N SER A 505 8.67 -32.88 -13.59
CA SER A 505 8.30 -34.09 -12.82
C SER A 505 8.31 -33.89 -11.30
N GLU A 506 8.92 -32.81 -10.81
CA GLU A 506 8.70 -32.28 -9.44
C GLU A 506 7.45 -31.38 -9.43
N LYS A 507 6.34 -31.93 -9.95
CA LYS A 507 5.07 -31.27 -10.27
C LYS A 507 4.23 -30.91 -9.04
N THR A 508 4.85 -30.70 -7.89
CA THR A 508 4.23 -30.15 -6.68
C THR A 508 4.83 -28.79 -6.40
N LEU A 509 4.37 -27.78 -7.15
CA LEU A 509 4.15 -26.38 -6.73
C LEU A 509 3.81 -25.46 -7.93
N THR A 510 4.17 -25.83 -9.17
CA THR A 510 3.76 -25.06 -10.37
C THR A 510 2.33 -25.36 -10.85
N GLY A 511 1.74 -26.49 -10.43
CA GLY A 511 0.32 -26.79 -10.68
C GLY A 511 -0.66 -25.86 -9.95
N GLY A 512 -0.17 -25.05 -9.00
CA GLY A 512 -0.93 -24.03 -8.28
C GLY A 512 -0.45 -22.59 -8.54
N GLN A 513 0.65 -22.38 -9.26
CA GLN A 513 1.15 -21.04 -9.56
C GLN A 513 0.24 -20.37 -10.61
N LYS A 514 -0.67 -19.52 -10.14
CA LYS A 514 -1.33 -18.53 -11.00
C LYS A 514 -0.24 -17.74 -11.71
N LYS A 515 -0.33 -17.64 -13.04
CA LYS A 515 0.53 -16.78 -13.87
C LYS A 515 0.74 -15.43 -13.19
N ARG A 516 1.96 -14.89 -13.21
CA ARG A 516 2.19 -13.50 -12.78
C ARG A 516 1.24 -12.60 -13.58
N LYS A 517 0.64 -11.57 -12.97
CA LYS A 517 -0.40 -10.75 -13.62
C LYS A 517 0.05 -10.16 -14.97
N SER A 518 1.33 -9.82 -15.12
CA SER A 518 1.96 -9.38 -16.38
C SER A 518 2.01 -10.44 -17.50
N GLU A 519 1.74 -11.71 -17.17
CA GLU A 519 1.75 -12.86 -18.08
C GLU A 519 0.33 -13.39 -18.38
N LEU A 520 -0.71 -12.80 -17.78
CA LEU A 520 -2.11 -13.09 -18.08
C LEU A 520 -2.50 -12.52 -19.45
N SER A 521 -3.28 -13.27 -20.23
CA SER A 521 -3.68 -12.92 -21.61
C SER A 521 -4.50 -11.63 -21.71
N GLU A 522 -5.10 -11.22 -20.60
CA GLU A 522 -5.90 -10.01 -20.43
C GLU A 522 -5.06 -8.74 -20.67
N TYR A 523 -3.76 -8.78 -20.33
CA TYR A 523 -2.80 -7.69 -20.58
C TYR A 523 -2.20 -7.69 -21.99
N LYS A 524 -2.34 -8.78 -22.76
CA LYS A 524 -1.77 -8.88 -24.12
C LYS A 524 -2.74 -8.45 -25.22
N LYS A 525 -4.03 -8.27 -24.92
CA LYS A 525 -5.06 -8.01 -25.94
C LYS A 525 -5.09 -6.58 -26.50
N ALA A 526 -4.26 -5.66 -26.01
CA ALA A 526 -4.21 -4.28 -26.54
C ALA A 526 -3.35 -4.13 -27.80
N LYS A 527 -2.62 -5.16 -28.26
CA LYS A 527 -1.85 -5.10 -29.52
C LYS A 527 -2.42 -6.05 -30.56
N ARG A 528 -2.96 -5.45 -31.63
CA ARG A 528 -3.46 -5.98 -32.91
C ARG A 528 -4.98 -6.21 -32.97
N THR A 529 -5.70 -5.36 -33.70
CA THR A 529 -6.01 -5.58 -35.12
C THR A 529 -6.31 -4.24 -35.82
N LYS A 530 -5.76 -4.11 -37.04
CA LYS A 530 -5.78 -3.05 -38.07
C LYS A 530 -6.60 -1.77 -37.87
#